data_AF-A0A9D8SQI2-F1
#
_entry.id   AF-A0A9D8SQI2-F1
#
_cell.length_a   1.000
_cell.length_b   1.000
_cell.length_c   1.000
_cell.angle_alpha   90.00
_cell.angle_beta   90.00
_cell.angle_gamma   90.00
#
_symmetry.space_group_name_H-M   'P 1'
#
loop_
_entity.id
_entity.type
_entity.pdbx_description
1 polymer ?
#
loop_
_entity_poly.entity_id
_entity_poly.type
_entity_poly.pdbx_seq_one_letter_code
_entity_poly.pdbx_strand_id
1 'polypeptide(L)'
;MGMSIISKKNKEQIRIFPDHIDKLYFGHSCINHQSAFIKRSLFDKYGLYDEQYKIVADWEKWIVFAKKSCIFYHWNETVANFQDGGVGSVLSPNHIEEKQKVIDTHFTKEEQKQISQIRHKTTFYLFNFIPVYKIVKKSNASRHYLFSFIPFLKIKEK
;
A
#
# COMPACT_ATOMS: atom_id res chain seq x y z
N MET A 1 3.87 13.73 -3.33
CA MET A 1 2.82 13.32 -2.39
C MET A 1 3.21 13.90 -1.04
N GLY A 2 2.31 14.63 -0.40
CA GLY A 2 2.51 15.14 0.95
C GLY A 2 2.09 14.13 2.02
N MET A 3 2.41 14.42 3.28
CA MET A 3 1.84 13.73 4.43
C MET A 3 0.35 14.08 4.57
N SER A 4 -0.40 13.23 5.26
CA SER A 4 -1.79 13.53 5.64
C SER A 4 -2.03 13.25 7.11
N ILE A 5 -2.88 14.07 7.73
CA ILE A 5 -3.48 13.74 9.02
C ILE A 5 -4.71 12.87 8.76
N ILE A 6 -4.77 11.73 9.43
CA ILE A 6 -5.92 10.83 9.45
C ILE A 6 -6.60 11.02 10.80
N SER A 7 -7.84 11.50 10.78
CA SER A 7 -8.66 11.62 12.00
C SER A 7 -9.57 10.40 12.15
N LYS A 8 -9.45 9.71 13.30
CA LYS A 8 -10.29 8.57 13.67
C LYS A 8 -10.75 8.69 15.12
N LYS A 9 -12.06 8.89 15.35
CA LYS A 9 -12.69 8.94 16.69
C LYS A 9 -11.94 9.87 17.67
N ASN A 10 -11.72 11.14 17.29
CA ASN A 10 -10.98 12.16 18.07
C ASN A 10 -9.50 11.86 18.32
N LYS A 11 -8.88 10.95 17.56
CA LYS A 11 -7.42 10.78 17.51
C LYS A 11 -6.92 11.12 16.12
N GLU A 12 -5.98 12.04 16.05
CA GLU A 12 -5.27 12.42 14.84
C GLU A 12 -3.97 11.60 14.74
N GLN A 13 -3.71 11.04 13.55
CA GLN A 13 -2.47 10.35 13.26
C GLN A 13 -1.89 10.88 11.96
N ILE A 14 -0.62 11.31 11.99
CA ILE A 14 0.11 11.70 10.78
C ILE A 14 0.52 10.42 10.06
N ARG A 15 0.11 10.26 8.82
CA ARG A 15 0.55 9.17 7.95
C ARG A 15 1.73 9.65 7.11
N ILE A 16 2.87 9.01 7.34
CA ILE A 16 4.11 9.21 6.60
C ILE A 16 4.23 8.13 5.53
N PHE A 17 4.63 8.51 4.32
CA PHE A 17 4.86 7.61 3.20
C PHE A 17 6.37 7.42 2.97
N PRO A 18 6.80 6.28 2.40
CA PRO A 18 8.22 6.08 2.09
C PRO A 18 8.68 7.04 0.98
N ASP A 19 9.96 7.42 1.02
CA ASP A 19 10.55 8.31 0.02
C ASP A 19 10.67 7.67 -1.37
N HIS A 20 10.79 6.35 -1.41
CA HIS A 20 10.86 5.56 -2.63
C HIS A 20 9.62 4.69 -2.74
N ILE A 21 8.85 4.94 -3.80
CA ILE A 21 7.64 4.18 -4.13
C ILE A 21 7.78 3.63 -5.54
N ASP A 22 7.59 2.32 -5.67
CA ASP A 22 7.61 1.61 -6.94
C ASP A 22 6.27 0.89 -7.20
N LYS A 23 6.22 0.16 -8.31
CA LYS A 23 5.04 -0.61 -8.70
C LYS A 23 4.69 -1.69 -7.67
N LEU A 24 5.68 -2.37 -7.09
CA LEU A 24 5.46 -3.46 -6.13
C LEU A 24 4.87 -2.94 -4.82
N TYR A 25 5.29 -1.75 -4.37
CA TYR A 25 4.69 -1.04 -3.25
C TYR A 25 3.18 -0.88 -3.44
N PHE A 26 2.75 -0.39 -4.61
CA PHE A 26 1.32 -0.25 -4.90
C PHE A 26 0.59 -1.59 -4.99
N GLY A 27 1.28 -2.70 -5.25
CA GLY A 27 0.68 -4.03 -5.20
C GLY A 27 0.15 -4.42 -3.80
N HIS A 28 0.71 -3.87 -2.72
CA HIS A 28 0.28 -4.18 -1.35
C HIS A 28 -0.05 -2.97 -0.47
N SER A 29 0.09 -1.75 -0.99
CA SER A 29 -0.15 -0.50 -0.28
C SER A 29 -0.77 0.54 -1.22
N CYS A 30 -1.11 1.70 -0.69
CA CYS A 30 -1.55 2.87 -1.44
C CYS A 30 -1.11 4.15 -0.73
N ILE A 31 -1.06 5.26 -1.46
CA ILE A 31 -0.90 6.61 -0.92
C ILE A 31 -2.26 7.27 -0.74
N ASN A 32 -2.35 8.25 0.15
CA ASN A 32 -3.58 9.01 0.29
C ASN A 32 -3.76 9.92 -0.93
N HIS A 33 -4.87 9.73 -1.65
CA HIS A 33 -5.15 10.53 -2.84
C HIS A 33 -5.28 12.02 -2.51
N GLN A 34 -5.86 12.35 -1.35
CA GLN A 34 -6.08 13.72 -0.88
C GLN A 34 -4.78 14.52 -0.68
N SER A 35 -3.64 13.85 -0.50
CA SER A 35 -2.32 14.51 -0.36
C SER A 35 -1.44 14.36 -1.61
N ALA A 36 -2.01 13.93 -2.74
CA ALA A 36 -1.28 13.76 -3.99
C ALA A 36 -1.53 14.93 -4.95
N PHE A 37 -0.45 15.44 -5.54
CA PHE A 37 -0.49 16.42 -6.63
C PHE A 37 0.07 15.76 -7.89
N ILE A 38 -0.71 15.78 -8.97
CA ILE A 38 -0.39 15.09 -10.22
C ILE A 38 -0.22 16.13 -11.32
N LYS A 39 0.88 16.06 -12.07
CA LYS A 39 1.08 16.94 -13.23
C LYS A 39 0.02 16.61 -14.29
N ARG A 40 -0.66 17.64 -14.82
CA ARG A 40 -1.66 17.50 -15.91
C ARG A 40 -1.11 16.70 -17.10
N SER A 41 0.14 16.94 -17.48
CA SER A 41 0.79 16.25 -18.60
C SER A 41 0.87 14.72 -18.44
N LEU A 42 0.78 14.19 -17.23
CA LEU A 42 0.72 12.74 -17.00
C LEU A 42 -0.64 12.16 -17.42
N PHE A 43 -1.72 12.92 -17.25
CA PHE A 43 -3.05 12.55 -17.72
C PHE A 43 -3.14 12.60 -19.24
N ASP A 44 -2.56 13.65 -19.86
CA ASP A 44 -2.51 13.76 -21.32
C ASP A 44 -1.72 12.60 -21.94
N LYS A 45 -0.64 12.15 -21.28
CA LYS A 45 0.24 11.10 -21.77
C LYS A 45 -0.24 9.67 -21.49
N TYR A 46 -0.87 9.44 -20.35
CA TYR A 46 -1.21 8.09 -19.87
C TYR A 46 -2.72 7.89 -19.61
N GLY A 47 -3.55 8.79 -20.14
CA GLY A 47 -4.99 8.76 -20.00
C GLY A 47 -5.51 9.27 -18.65
N LEU A 48 -6.83 9.45 -18.57
CA LEU A 48 -7.55 9.81 -17.35
C LEU A 48 -7.74 8.60 -16.43
N TYR A 49 -8.54 8.76 -15.37
CA TYR A 49 -9.00 7.65 -14.55
C TYR A 49 -9.92 6.74 -15.34
N ASP A 50 -9.83 5.42 -15.10
CA ASP A 50 -10.79 4.47 -15.65
C ASP A 50 -12.05 4.45 -14.78
N GLU A 51 -13.13 5.03 -15.32
CA GLU A 51 -14.42 5.18 -14.65
C GLU A 51 -15.19 3.86 -14.46
N GLN A 52 -14.69 2.74 -15.02
CA GLN A 52 -15.21 1.41 -14.70
C GLN A 52 -14.91 1.01 -13.24
N TYR A 53 -13.86 1.56 -12.64
CA TYR A 53 -13.52 1.33 -11.23
C TYR A 53 -14.19 2.38 -10.35
N LYS A 54 -15.19 1.97 -9.56
CA LYS A 54 -15.92 2.91 -8.69
C LYS A 54 -15.20 3.17 -7.37
N ILE A 55 -14.34 2.26 -6.95
CA ILE A 55 -13.71 2.30 -5.62
C ILE A 55 -12.19 2.49 -5.73
N VAL A 56 -11.54 1.90 -6.73
CA VAL A 56 -10.06 1.83 -6.80
C VAL A 56 -9.42 2.52 -8.00
N ALA A 57 -10.14 3.43 -8.67
CA ALA A 57 -9.62 4.16 -9.83
C ALA A 57 -8.34 4.95 -9.52
N ASP A 58 -8.26 5.56 -8.34
CA ASP A 58 -7.06 6.27 -7.88
C ASP A 58 -5.85 5.34 -7.73
N TRP A 59 -6.07 4.17 -7.12
CA TRP A 59 -5.06 3.15 -6.90
C TRP A 59 -4.54 2.53 -8.21
N GLU A 60 -5.45 2.21 -9.14
CA GLU A 60 -5.08 1.77 -10.49
C GLU A 60 -4.17 2.81 -11.17
N LYS A 61 -4.51 4.10 -11.05
CA LYS A 61 -3.72 5.16 -11.69
C LYS A 61 -2.30 5.25 -11.15
N TRP A 62 -2.11 5.05 -9.85
CA TRP A 62 -0.79 4.99 -9.25
C TRP A 62 0.05 3.83 -9.82
N ILE A 63 -0.56 2.66 -10.00
CA ILE A 63 0.10 1.50 -10.59
C ILE A 63 0.49 1.79 -12.04
N VAL A 64 -0.37 2.44 -12.83
CA VAL A 64 -0.04 2.85 -14.21
C VAL A 64 1.15 3.79 -14.24
N PHE A 65 1.14 4.84 -13.43
CA PHE A 65 2.26 5.78 -13.38
C PHE A 65 3.57 5.09 -12.94
N ALA A 66 3.53 4.23 -11.93
CA ALA A 66 4.69 3.47 -11.49
C ALA A 66 5.20 2.50 -12.57
N LYS A 67 4.30 1.81 -13.28
CA LYS A 67 4.63 0.92 -14.41
C LYS A 67 5.28 1.67 -15.57
N LYS A 68 4.99 2.97 -15.73
CA LYS A 68 5.60 3.86 -16.72
C LYS A 68 6.83 4.60 -16.19
N SER A 69 7.38 4.16 -15.06
CA SER A 69 8.57 4.74 -14.42
C SER A 69 8.45 6.22 -14.11
N CYS A 70 7.23 6.70 -13.84
CA CYS A 70 7.02 8.05 -13.33
C CYS A 70 7.61 8.18 -11.92
N ILE A 71 8.16 9.35 -11.63
CA ILE A 71 8.80 9.64 -10.34
C ILE A 71 7.74 10.11 -9.33
N PHE A 72 7.74 9.49 -8.15
CA PHE A 72 6.94 9.89 -7.01
C PHE A 72 7.84 10.63 -6.02
N TYR A 73 7.63 11.95 -5.87
CA TYR A 73 8.40 12.75 -4.91
C TYR A 73 7.64 12.89 -3.59
N HIS A 74 8.26 12.48 -2.47
CA HIS A 74 7.70 12.68 -1.14
C HIS A 74 8.00 14.09 -0.64
N TRP A 75 6.93 14.80 -0.27
CA TRP A 75 7.01 16.11 0.34
C TRP A 75 6.67 15.96 1.82
N ASN A 76 7.66 16.19 2.69
CA ASN A 76 7.51 16.05 4.13
C ASN A 76 6.73 17.21 4.77
N GLU A 77 5.57 17.53 4.21
CA GLU A 77 4.64 18.53 4.72
C GLU A 77 3.23 17.95 4.78
N THR A 78 2.48 18.36 5.79
CA THR A 78 1.07 17.97 5.92
C THR A 78 0.22 18.89 5.05
N VAL A 79 -0.42 18.32 4.04
CA VAL A 79 -1.21 19.08 3.05
C VAL A 79 -2.69 18.72 3.03
N ALA A 80 -3.10 17.70 3.79
CA ALA A 80 -4.49 17.26 3.88
C ALA A 80 -4.81 16.70 5.27
N ASN A 81 -6.00 17.03 5.77
CA ASN A 81 -6.64 16.37 6.90
C ASN A 81 -7.89 15.67 6.36
N PHE A 82 -7.99 14.36 6.53
CA PHE A 82 -9.18 13.62 6.09
C PHE A 82 -9.67 12.65 7.15
N GLN A 83 -10.98 12.44 7.13
CA GLN A 83 -11.67 11.53 8.03
C GLN A 83 -11.57 10.09 7.50
N ASP A 84 -11.19 9.16 8.37
CA ASP A 84 -11.24 7.72 8.05
C ASP A 84 -12.69 7.20 8.05
N GLY A 85 -12.98 6.19 7.23
CA GLY A 85 -14.30 5.57 7.12
C GLY A 85 -15.00 5.70 5.77
N GLY A 86 -14.29 6.15 4.73
CA GLY A 86 -14.80 6.12 3.36
C GLY A 86 -15.01 4.70 2.83
N VAL A 87 -15.73 4.56 1.69
CA VAL A 87 -16.03 3.26 1.07
C VAL A 87 -14.76 2.45 0.75
N GLY A 88 -13.66 3.12 0.38
CA GLY A 88 -12.36 2.47 0.18
C GLY A 88 -11.71 1.89 1.46
N SER A 89 -12.16 2.30 2.64
CA SER A 89 -11.74 1.73 3.93
C SER A 89 -12.56 0.47 4.30
N VAL A 90 -13.64 0.18 3.58
CA VAL A 90 -14.50 -1.00 3.80
C VAL A 90 -14.18 -2.07 2.76
N LEU A 91 -13.94 -3.30 3.21
CA LEU A 91 -13.75 -4.46 2.35
C LEU A 91 -15.12 -4.99 1.88
N SER A 92 -15.72 -4.30 0.92
CA SER A 92 -16.94 -4.79 0.24
C SER A 92 -16.59 -5.81 -0.86
N PRO A 93 -17.53 -6.67 -1.28
CA PRO A 93 -17.31 -7.60 -2.40
C PRO A 93 -16.84 -6.88 -3.68
N ASN A 94 -17.47 -5.75 -4.03
CA ASN A 94 -17.08 -4.95 -5.20
C ASN A 94 -15.65 -4.41 -5.08
N HIS A 95 -15.23 -3.98 -3.88
CA HIS A 95 -13.86 -3.51 -3.67
C HIS A 95 -12.85 -4.65 -3.87
N ILE A 96 -13.17 -5.86 -3.40
CA ILE A 96 -12.31 -7.04 -3.60
C ILE A 96 -12.22 -7.40 -5.09
N GLU A 97 -13.36 -7.40 -5.79
CA GLU A 97 -13.44 -7.72 -7.22
C GLU A 97 -12.66 -6.71 -8.08
N GLU A 98 -12.90 -5.41 -7.89
CA GLU A 98 -12.18 -4.35 -8.60
C GLU A 98 -10.67 -4.45 -8.35
N LYS A 99 -10.27 -4.68 -7.09
CA LYS A 99 -8.86 -4.89 -6.76
C LYS A 99 -8.25 -6.07 -7.50
N GLN A 100 -8.96 -7.19 -7.53
CA GLN A 100 -8.48 -8.39 -8.20
C GLN A 100 -8.32 -8.13 -9.71
N LYS A 101 -9.29 -7.46 -10.35
CA LYS A 101 -9.21 -7.06 -11.76
C LYS A 101 -7.98 -6.18 -12.04
N VAL A 102 -7.67 -5.20 -11.18
CA VAL A 102 -6.46 -4.37 -11.33
C VAL A 102 -5.19 -5.20 -11.14
N ILE A 103 -5.14 -6.09 -10.14
CA ILE A 103 -3.98 -6.97 -9.93
C ILE A 103 -3.72 -7.84 -11.16
N ASP A 104 -4.75 -8.48 -11.69
CA ASP A 104 -4.63 -9.37 -12.84
C ASP A 104 -4.27 -8.63 -14.13
N THR A 105 -4.69 -7.38 -14.27
CA THR A 105 -4.40 -6.55 -15.43
C THR A 105 -2.98 -5.99 -15.41
N HIS A 106 -2.48 -5.57 -14.24
CA HIS A 106 -1.24 -4.79 -14.16
C HIS A 106 -0.03 -5.57 -13.65
N PHE A 107 -0.20 -6.73 -13.00
CA PHE A 107 0.88 -7.50 -12.39
C PHE A 107 1.02 -8.91 -12.97
N THR A 108 2.27 -9.33 -13.24
CA THR A 108 2.56 -10.70 -13.67
C THR A 108 2.37 -11.69 -12.51
N LYS A 109 2.26 -12.99 -12.81
CA LYS A 109 2.14 -14.04 -11.78
C LYS A 109 3.31 -14.03 -10.80
N GLU A 110 4.52 -13.71 -11.27
CA GLU A 110 5.72 -13.57 -10.45
C GLU A 110 5.61 -12.36 -9.50
N GLU A 111 5.18 -11.22 -10.01
CA GLU A 111 4.97 -10.02 -9.19
C GLU A 111 3.86 -10.24 -8.15
N GLN A 112 2.76 -10.90 -8.52
CA GLN A 112 1.69 -11.28 -7.60
C GLN A 112 2.22 -12.19 -6.47
N LYS A 113 3.10 -13.15 -6.81
CA LYS A 113 3.77 -13.99 -5.81
C LYS A 113 4.69 -13.18 -4.90
N GLN A 114 5.38 -12.17 -5.41
CA GLN A 114 6.19 -11.26 -4.58
C GLN A 114 5.32 -10.42 -3.64
N ILE A 115 4.25 -9.82 -4.17
CA ILE A 115 3.28 -9.01 -3.42
C ILE A 115 2.65 -9.80 -2.27
N SER A 116 2.19 -11.03 -2.55
CA SER A 116 1.63 -11.90 -1.52
C SER A 116 2.66 -12.21 -0.42
N GLN A 117 3.92 -12.48 -0.77
CA GLN A 117 4.97 -12.69 0.22
C GLN A 117 5.23 -11.46 1.10
N ILE A 118 5.18 -10.25 0.53
CA ILE A 118 5.35 -8.99 1.28
C ILE A 118 4.19 -8.82 2.26
N ARG A 119 2.94 -9.00 1.82
CA ARG A 119 1.75 -8.89 2.70
C ARG A 119 1.80 -9.79 3.92
N HIS A 120 2.44 -10.95 3.80
CA HIS A 120 2.53 -11.94 4.86
C HIS A 120 3.78 -11.80 5.74
N LYS A 121 4.71 -10.87 5.46
CA LYS A 121 5.97 -10.70 6.20
C LYS A 121 6.04 -9.31 6.84
N THR A 122 6.37 -9.25 8.13
CA THR A 122 6.67 -8.00 8.84
C THR A 122 8.00 -8.16 9.55
N THR A 123 8.94 -7.23 9.36
CA THR A 123 10.27 -7.28 10.01
C THR A 123 10.53 -5.97 10.74
N PHE A 124 10.94 -6.07 12.00
CA PHE A 124 11.33 -4.96 12.85
C PHE A 124 12.84 -4.86 12.90
N TYR A 125 13.35 -3.64 12.71
CA TYR A 125 14.78 -3.36 12.68
C TYR A 125 15.18 -2.51 13.89
N LEU A 126 16.33 -2.83 14.47
CA LEU A 126 17.07 -1.96 15.36
C LEU A 126 18.09 -1.18 14.52
N PHE A 127 18.16 0.14 14.74
CA PHE A 127 18.97 1.08 13.96
C PHE A 127 18.70 1.08 12.44
N ASN A 128 17.53 0.63 11.98
CA ASN A 128 17.18 0.50 10.56
C ASN A 128 18.04 -0.48 9.73
N PHE A 129 19.00 -1.20 10.32
CA PHE A 129 19.82 -2.19 9.60
C PHE A 129 19.92 -3.56 10.29
N ILE A 130 19.67 -3.66 11.60
CA ILE A 130 19.69 -4.94 12.32
C ILE A 130 18.27 -5.50 12.42
N PRO A 131 17.87 -6.53 11.68
CA PRO A 131 16.52 -7.07 11.80
C PRO A 131 16.41 -7.88 13.09
N VAL A 132 15.69 -7.38 14.10
CA VAL A 132 15.60 -8.01 15.43
C VAL A 132 14.44 -8.99 15.52
N TYR A 133 13.33 -8.70 14.85
CA TYR A 133 12.13 -9.51 14.97
C TYR A 133 11.38 -9.61 13.66
N LYS A 134 10.93 -10.80 13.30
CA LYS A 134 10.22 -11.06 12.05
C LYS A 134 8.98 -11.90 12.27
N ILE A 135 7.87 -11.45 11.71
CA ILE A 135 6.57 -12.12 11.74
C ILE A 135 6.26 -12.59 10.32
N VAL A 136 5.84 -13.85 10.21
CA VAL A 136 5.36 -14.47 8.98
C VAL A 136 3.95 -14.97 9.21
N LYS A 137 2.95 -14.30 8.64
CA LYS A 137 1.55 -14.71 8.70
C LYS A 137 1.25 -15.82 7.69
N LYS A 138 0.49 -16.82 8.10
CA LYS A 138 -0.14 -17.85 7.27
C LYS A 138 -1.65 -17.83 7.57
N SER A 139 -2.44 -18.47 6.72
CA SER A 139 -3.91 -18.48 6.80
C SER A 139 -4.47 -18.75 8.21
N ASN A 140 -3.84 -19.63 9.00
CA ASN A 140 -4.35 -20.04 10.32
C ASN A 140 -3.31 -19.87 11.45
N ALA A 141 -2.19 -19.21 11.19
CA ALA A 141 -1.11 -19.08 12.17
C ALA A 141 -0.10 -18.00 11.80
N SER A 142 0.52 -17.38 12.79
CA SER A 142 1.71 -16.56 12.62
C SER A 142 2.95 -17.29 13.15
N ARG A 143 4.07 -17.15 12.44
CA ARG A 143 5.39 -17.59 12.89
C ARG A 143 6.24 -16.38 13.20
N HIS A 144 6.93 -16.41 14.32
CA HIS A 144 7.73 -15.33 14.84
C HIS A 144 9.17 -15.80 14.94
N TYR A 145 10.09 -14.96 14.50
CA TYR A 145 11.52 -15.23 14.45
C TYR A 145 12.29 -14.10 15.12
N LEU A 146 13.24 -14.43 15.98
CA LEU A 146 14.27 -13.51 16.44
C LEU A 146 15.40 -13.45 15.41
N PHE A 147 15.97 -12.27 15.24
CA PHE A 147 17.03 -11.98 14.26
C PHE A 147 16.69 -12.41 12.82
N SER A 148 15.39 -12.51 12.49
CA SER A 148 14.87 -13.01 11.20
C SER A 148 15.06 -14.48 10.85
N PHE A 149 15.84 -15.26 11.62
CA PHE A 149 16.10 -16.68 11.33
C PHE A 149 15.92 -17.61 12.53
N ILE A 150 16.04 -17.13 13.77
CA ILE A 150 15.86 -17.96 14.97
C ILE A 150 14.36 -18.14 15.23
N PRO A 151 13.79 -19.35 15.12
CA PRO A 151 12.38 -19.57 15.44
C PRO A 151 12.12 -19.20 16.91
N PHE A 152 11.16 -18.31 17.14
CA PHE A 152 10.83 -17.81 18.48
C PHE A 152 9.47 -18.34 18.97
N LEU A 153 8.42 -18.12 18.18
CA LEU A 153 7.06 -18.49 18.57
C LEU A 153 6.21 -18.85 17.34
N LYS A 154 5.25 -19.76 17.53
CA LYS A 154 4.18 -20.02 16.57
C LYS A 154 2.84 -19.82 17.27
N ILE A 155 2.05 -18.88 16.79
CA ILE A 155 0.71 -18.58 17.32
C ILE A 155 -0.30 -19.11 16.31
N LYS A 156 -1.31 -19.87 16.76
CA LYS A 156 -2.46 -20.24 15.91
C LYS A 156 -3.49 -19.11 16.03
N GLU A 157 -3.93 -18.58 14.91
CA GLU A 157 -5.02 -17.60 14.88
C GLU A 157 -6.35 -18.38 14.86
N LYS A 158 -7.29 -17.99 15.72
CA LYS A 158 -8.61 -18.63 15.86
C LYS A 158 -9.54 -18.25 14.71
#